data_AF-A0AA51HPZ3-F1
#
_entry.id   AF-A0AA51HPZ3-F1
#
_cell.length_a   1.000
_cell.length_b   1.000
_cell.length_c   1.000
_cell.angle_alpha   90.00
_cell.angle_beta   90.00
_cell.angle_gamma   90.00
#
_symmetry.space_group_name_H-M   'P 1'
#
loop_
_entity.id
_entity.type
_entity.pdbx_description
1 polymer ?
#
loop_
_entity_poly.entity_id
_entity_poly.type
_entity_poly.pdbx_seq_one_letter_code
_entity_poly.pdbx_strand_id
1 'polypeptide(L)'
;REKDIDEVLQTHTVFTNVSKGQVAKKEDLTKVFGKDDQTEICKEILEKGELQVSDKERHSQIDSLCKDIATTVADKCVNPETKRPYPVSIIEKAMKDIHFSVNVNKSAKQQSLEVIPLIKKEIPLE
;
A
#
# COMPACT_ATOMS: atom_id res chain seq x y z
N ARG A 1 -7.66 14.49 -13.74
CA ARG A 1 -8.39 13.38 -14.40
C ARG A 1 -7.86 13.33 -15.81
N GLU A 2 -6.77 12.60 -16.03
CA GLU A 2 -6.26 12.29 -17.36
C GLU A 2 -7.40 11.69 -18.21
N LYS A 3 -7.45 12.10 -19.48
CA LYS A 3 -8.52 11.71 -20.42
C LYS A 3 -8.13 10.51 -21.28
N ASP A 4 -6.87 10.10 -21.23
CA ASP A 4 -6.32 9.02 -22.04
C ASP A 4 -6.27 7.73 -21.23
N ILE A 5 -7.21 6.85 -21.55
CA ILE A 5 -7.30 5.50 -21.00
C ILE A 5 -6.09 4.64 -21.40
N ASP A 6 -5.44 4.99 -22.51
CA ASP A 6 -4.21 4.37 -22.99
C ASP A 6 -3.03 4.59 -22.01
N GLU A 7 -3.00 5.69 -21.26
CA GLU A 7 -1.96 5.91 -20.24
C GLU A 7 -2.20 5.10 -18.96
N VAL A 8 -3.46 4.72 -18.70
CA VAL A 8 -3.87 4.03 -17.47
C VAL A 8 -3.94 2.51 -17.66
N LEU A 9 -4.36 2.05 -18.84
CA LEU A 9 -4.50 0.64 -19.16
C LEU A 9 -3.26 0.10 -19.87
N GLN A 10 -2.65 -0.95 -19.32
CA GLN A 10 -1.61 -1.70 -20.02
C GLN A 10 -2.15 -2.46 -21.24
N THR A 11 -3.43 -2.82 -21.23
CA THR A 11 -4.13 -3.41 -22.37
C THR A 11 -5.63 -3.16 -22.27
N HIS A 12 -6.30 -3.06 -23.40
CA HIS A 12 -7.75 -2.82 -23.46
C HIS A 12 -8.57 -4.12 -23.31
N THR A 13 -7.92 -5.19 -22.86
CA THR A 13 -8.53 -6.51 -22.71
C THR A 13 -9.05 -6.70 -21.29
N VAL A 14 -10.32 -7.11 -21.16
CA VAL A 14 -10.92 -7.44 -19.86
C VAL A 14 -10.59 -8.89 -19.50
N PHE A 15 -10.03 -9.11 -18.30
CA PHE A 15 -9.69 -10.43 -17.78
C PHE A 15 -10.62 -10.82 -16.64
N THR A 16 -11.05 -12.09 -16.60
CA THR A 16 -11.68 -12.67 -15.40
C THR A 16 -10.65 -12.95 -14.32
N ASN A 17 -9.41 -13.23 -14.71
CA ASN A 17 -8.29 -13.40 -13.78
C ASN A 17 -6.98 -12.94 -14.43
N VAL A 18 -6.47 -11.79 -13.99
CA VAL A 18 -5.21 -11.21 -14.49
C VAL A 18 -4.02 -12.11 -14.17
N SER A 19 -3.94 -12.66 -12.94
CA SER A 19 -2.82 -13.51 -12.52
C SER A 19 -2.68 -14.80 -13.32
N LYS A 20 -3.79 -15.33 -13.85
CA LYS A 20 -3.82 -16.53 -14.70
C LYS A 20 -3.92 -16.21 -16.20
N GLY A 21 -3.96 -14.94 -16.59
CA GLY A 21 -4.15 -14.52 -17.97
C GLY A 21 -5.48 -14.97 -18.59
N GLN A 22 -6.53 -15.18 -17.78
CA GLN A 22 -7.83 -15.63 -18.29
C GLN A 22 -8.65 -14.43 -18.79
N VAL A 23 -8.86 -14.37 -20.11
CA VAL A 23 -9.63 -13.33 -20.79
C VAL A 23 -11.14 -13.58 -20.61
N ALA A 24 -11.90 -12.53 -20.38
CA ALA A 24 -13.35 -12.60 -20.30
C ALA A 24 -13.96 -12.90 -21.69
N LYS A 25 -14.89 -13.86 -21.75
CA LYS A 25 -15.61 -14.18 -22.99
C LYS A 25 -16.59 -13.06 -23.30
N LYS A 26 -16.78 -12.77 -24.59
CA LYS A 26 -17.75 -11.77 -25.05
C LYS A 26 -19.16 -12.04 -24.53
N GLU A 27 -19.56 -13.31 -24.47
CA GLU A 27 -20.87 -13.72 -23.95
C GLU A 27 -21.09 -13.32 -22.48
N ASP A 28 -20.06 -13.42 -21.64
CA ASP A 28 -20.15 -13.05 -20.23
C ASP A 28 -20.13 -11.53 -20.07
N LEU A 29 -19.32 -10.84 -20.88
CA LEU A 29 -19.28 -9.37 -20.91
C LEU A 29 -20.64 -8.78 -21.30
N THR A 30 -21.27 -9.29 -22.35
CA THR A 30 -22.60 -8.82 -22.76
C THR A 30 -23.69 -9.17 -21.75
N LYS A 31 -23.59 -10.31 -21.06
CA LYS A 31 -24.55 -10.67 -19.99
C LYS A 31 -24.44 -9.77 -18.76
N VAL A 32 -23.22 -9.37 -18.37
CA VAL A 32 -22.98 -8.59 -17.15
C VAL A 32 -23.06 -7.08 -17.40
N PHE A 33 -22.42 -6.60 -18.48
CA PHE A 33 -22.31 -5.17 -18.79
C PHE A 33 -23.31 -4.70 -19.84
N GLY A 34 -24.02 -5.61 -20.53
CA GLY A 34 -24.96 -5.26 -21.60
C GLY A 34 -24.30 -4.69 -22.86
N LYS A 35 -22.96 -4.68 -22.92
CA LYS A 35 -22.14 -4.10 -23.99
C LYS A 35 -21.15 -5.16 -24.48
N ASP A 36 -20.69 -5.06 -25.73
CA ASP A 36 -19.60 -5.88 -26.28
C ASP A 36 -18.28 -5.11 -26.43
N ASP A 37 -18.33 -3.77 -26.32
CA ASP A 37 -17.15 -2.91 -26.41
C ASP A 37 -16.29 -2.99 -25.14
N GLN A 38 -15.10 -3.56 -25.28
CA GLN A 38 -14.17 -3.74 -24.14
C GLN A 38 -13.67 -2.40 -23.59
N THR A 39 -13.55 -1.36 -24.41
CA THR A 39 -13.05 -0.05 -23.98
C THR A 39 -14.05 0.63 -23.05
N GLU A 40 -15.33 0.61 -23.43
CA GLU A 40 -16.42 1.14 -22.59
C GLU A 40 -16.58 0.34 -21.29
N ILE A 41 -16.39 -0.98 -21.34
CA ILE A 41 -16.40 -1.83 -20.14
C ILE A 41 -15.22 -1.48 -19.22
N CYS A 42 -14.02 -1.30 -19.76
CA CYS A 42 -12.85 -0.89 -18.97
C CYS A 42 -13.08 0.47 -18.29
N LYS A 43 -13.70 1.44 -18.96
CA LYS A 43 -14.10 2.72 -18.34
C LYS A 43 -15.05 2.52 -17.17
N GLU A 44 -16.06 1.68 -17.35
CA GLU A 44 -17.06 1.40 -16.32
C GLU A 44 -16.44 0.67 -15.12
N ILE A 45 -15.50 -0.24 -15.35
CA ILE A 45 -14.70 -0.90 -14.30
C ILE A 45 -13.79 0.10 -13.59
N LEU A 46 -13.16 1.03 -14.30
CA LEU A 46 -12.33 2.08 -13.69
C LEU A 46 -13.16 3.07 -12.84
N GLU A 47 -14.41 3.35 -13.26
CA GLU A 47 -15.27 4.31 -12.57
C GLU A 47 -15.99 3.70 -11.36
N LYS A 48 -16.44 2.44 -11.46
CA LYS A 48 -17.24 1.76 -10.43
C LYS A 48 -16.49 0.67 -9.67
N GLY A 49 -15.40 0.17 -10.24
CA GLY A 49 -14.61 -0.90 -9.64
C GLY A 49 -13.67 -0.38 -8.56
N GLU A 50 -13.20 -1.31 -7.75
CA GLU A 50 -12.20 -1.05 -6.73
C GLU A 50 -10.82 -1.51 -7.24
N LEU A 51 -9.81 -0.66 -7.08
CA LEU A 51 -8.44 -1.01 -7.46
C LEU A 51 -7.93 -2.12 -6.54
N GLN A 52 -7.81 -3.34 -7.08
CA GLN A 52 -7.11 -4.41 -6.38
C GLN A 52 -5.60 -4.18 -6.48
N VAL A 53 -5.01 -3.68 -5.40
CA VAL A 53 -3.57 -3.72 -5.20
C VAL A 53 -3.09 -5.17 -5.21
N SER A 54 -2.17 -5.48 -6.13
CA SER A 54 -1.54 -6.79 -6.18
C SER A 54 -0.76 -7.08 -4.89
N ASP A 55 -0.57 -8.36 -4.53
CA ASP A 55 0.21 -8.74 -3.33
C ASP A 55 1.61 -8.12 -3.30
N LYS A 56 2.24 -7.95 -4.47
CA LYS A 56 3.54 -7.28 -4.61
C LYS A 56 3.46 -5.80 -4.26
N GLU A 57 2.46 -5.10 -4.75
CA GLU A 57 2.26 -3.68 -4.45
C GLU A 57 1.88 -3.47 -2.99
N ARG A 58 1.08 -4.38 -2.43
CA ARG A 58 0.78 -4.39 -0.99
C ARG A 58 2.04 -4.54 -0.15
N HIS A 59 2.94 -5.47 -0.50
CA HIS A 59 4.22 -5.62 0.18
C HIS A 59 5.10 -4.38 0.03
N SER A 60 5.18 -3.80 -1.16
CA SER A 60 5.93 -2.57 -1.40
C SER A 60 5.38 -1.37 -0.62
N GLN A 61 4.05 -1.25 -0.52
CA GLN A 61 3.39 -0.24 0.31
C GLN A 61 3.70 -0.45 1.78
N ILE A 62 3.63 -1.68 2.29
CA ILE A 62 3.95 -2.00 3.69
C ILE A 62 5.42 -1.66 3.98
N ASP A 63 6.35 -2.03 3.10
CA ASP A 63 7.79 -1.75 3.29
C ASP A 63 8.07 -0.24 3.29
N SER A 64 7.47 0.49 2.35
CA SER A 64 7.57 1.95 2.26
C SER A 64 6.97 2.62 3.49
N LEU A 65 5.78 2.19 3.92
CA LEU A 65 5.12 2.72 5.11
C LEU A 65 5.93 2.42 6.38
N CYS A 66 6.54 1.23 6.47
CA CYS A 66 7.43 0.87 7.56
C CYS A 66 8.64 1.80 7.64
N LYS A 67 9.27 2.12 6.50
CA LYS A 67 10.38 3.09 6.43
C LYS A 67 9.94 4.50 6.80
N ASP A 68 8.77 4.94 6.34
CA ASP A 68 8.21 6.25 6.69
C ASP A 68 7.92 6.36 8.20
N ILE A 69 7.35 5.31 8.79
CA ILE A 69 7.12 5.23 10.25
C ILE A 69 8.46 5.31 10.98
N ALA A 70 9.44 4.48 10.60
CA ALA A 70 10.74 4.46 11.25
C ALA A 70 11.46 5.82 11.14
N THR A 71 11.37 6.48 9.99
CA THR A 71 11.93 7.83 9.76
C THR A 71 11.21 8.88 10.62
N THR A 72 9.89 8.81 10.70
CA THR A 72 9.08 9.73 11.52
C THR A 72 9.40 9.57 13.01
N VAL A 73 9.55 8.33 13.48
CA VAL A 73 9.94 8.04 14.87
C VAL A 73 11.37 8.49 15.13
N ALA A 74 12.32 8.27 14.21
CA ALA A 74 13.70 8.74 14.35
C ALA A 74 13.82 10.28 14.41
N ASP A 75 12.96 10.99 13.67
CA ASP A 75 12.90 12.47 13.70
C ASP A 75 12.27 13.01 14.99
N LYS A 76 11.32 12.27 15.56
CA LYS A 76 10.53 12.71 16.72
C LYS A 76 11.06 12.21 18.06
N CYS A 77 11.83 11.12 18.09
CA CYS A 77 12.34 10.50 19.31
C CYS A 77 13.85 10.67 19.40
N VAL A 78 14.31 11.01 20.60
CA VAL A 78 15.73 11.15 20.92
C VAL A 78 16.14 10.16 22.00
N ASN A 79 17.43 9.81 22.00
CA ASN A 79 18.01 9.03 23.07
C ASN A 79 18.14 9.92 24.33
N PRO A 80 17.57 9.52 25.49
CA PRO A 80 17.62 10.33 26.71
C PRO A 80 19.04 10.47 27.27
N GLU A 81 19.93 9.50 27.04
CA GLU A 81 21.31 9.51 27.52
C GLU A 81 22.22 10.39 26.65
N THR A 82 22.06 10.32 25.33
CA THR A 82 22.96 11.03 24.39
C THR A 82 22.36 12.31 23.81
N LYS A 83 21.06 12.56 24.02
CA LYS A 83 20.26 13.65 23.41
C LYS A 83 20.33 13.70 21.89
N ARG A 84 20.65 12.57 21.25
CA ARG A 84 20.76 12.44 19.78
C ARG A 84 19.62 11.59 19.24
N PRO A 85 19.13 11.88 18.02
CA PRO A 85 18.15 11.03 17.36
C PRO A 85 18.76 9.66 17.05
N TYR A 86 17.94 8.61 17.14
CA TYR A 86 18.35 7.28 16.73
C TYR A 86 18.39 7.18 15.20
N PRO A 87 19.34 6.41 14.64
CA PRO A 87 19.30 6.13 13.21
C PRO A 87 18.09 5.27 12.87
N VAL A 88 17.50 5.51 11.70
CA VAL A 88 16.29 4.82 11.20
C VAL A 88 16.44 3.30 11.27
N SER A 89 17.64 2.77 10.98
CA SER A 89 17.92 1.33 11.02
C SER A 89 17.74 0.69 12.41
N ILE A 90 17.95 1.44 13.49
CA ILE A 90 17.72 0.95 14.87
C ILE A 90 16.23 0.88 15.15
N ILE A 91 15.47 1.90 14.72
CA ILE A 91 14.01 1.92 14.84
C ILE A 91 13.38 0.82 13.99
N GLU A 92 13.84 0.60 12.76
CA GLU A 92 13.39 -0.51 11.90
C GLU A 92 13.63 -1.87 12.56
N LYS A 93 14.78 -2.05 13.20
CA LYS A 93 15.10 -3.29 13.92
C LYS A 93 14.15 -3.48 15.10
N ALA A 94 13.96 -2.44 15.91
CA ALA A 94 13.04 -2.48 17.04
C ALA A 94 11.58 -2.74 16.61
N MET A 95 11.13 -2.14 15.51
CA MET A 95 9.81 -2.40 14.92
C MET A 95 9.64 -3.86 14.49
N LYS A 96 10.72 -4.49 13.96
CA LYS A 96 10.73 -5.91 13.61
C LYS A 96 10.72 -6.80 14.85
N ASP A 97 11.49 -6.46 15.89
CA ASP A 97 11.53 -7.22 17.15
C ASP A 97 10.17 -7.26 17.86
N ILE A 98 9.42 -6.14 17.83
CA ILE A 98 8.05 -6.09 18.40
C ILE A 98 6.96 -6.65 17.47
N HIS A 99 7.33 -7.17 16.29
CA HIS A 99 6.40 -7.66 15.26
C HIS A 99 5.23 -6.70 14.97
N PHE A 100 5.52 -5.40 14.82
CA PHE A 100 4.48 -4.40 14.61
C PHE A 100 3.73 -4.63 13.29
N SER A 101 2.40 -4.77 13.38
CA SER A 101 1.54 -4.96 12.21
C SER A 101 1.21 -3.60 11.58
N VAL A 102 1.96 -3.25 10.54
CA VAL A 102 1.77 -2.03 9.75
C VAL A 102 0.45 -2.07 8.97
N ASN A 103 -0.34 -1.00 9.04
CA ASN A 103 -1.65 -0.93 8.38
C ASN A 103 -1.66 0.13 7.26
N VAL A 104 -1.75 -0.29 6.00
CA VAL A 104 -1.77 0.61 4.84
C VAL A 104 -2.94 1.61 4.81
N ASN A 105 -4.01 1.36 5.57
CA ASN A 105 -5.17 2.27 5.64
C ASN A 105 -4.97 3.43 6.63
N LYS A 106 -3.95 3.36 7.50
CA LYS A 106 -3.65 4.39 8.50
C LYS A 106 -2.45 5.21 8.05
N SER A 107 -2.43 6.50 8.38
CA SER A 107 -1.27 7.35 8.09
C SER A 107 -0.01 6.89 8.86
N ALA A 108 1.17 7.08 8.26
CA ALA A 108 2.44 6.78 8.91
C ALA A 108 2.58 7.49 10.26
N LYS A 109 2.18 8.77 10.35
CA LYS A 109 2.21 9.55 11.60
C LYS A 109 1.36 8.97 12.73
N GLN A 110 0.13 8.52 12.43
CA GLN A 110 -0.72 7.89 13.44
C GLN A 110 -0.10 6.59 13.95
N GLN A 111 0.40 5.76 13.03
CA GLN A 111 1.08 4.51 13.39
C GLN A 111 2.39 4.76 14.15
N SER A 112 3.09 5.86 13.85
CA SER A 112 4.28 6.30 14.59
C SER A 112 3.94 6.52 16.07
N LEU A 113 2.84 7.22 16.35
CA LEU A 113 2.39 7.47 17.72
C LEU A 113 1.98 6.19 18.45
N GLU A 114 1.40 5.22 17.74
CA GLU A 114 1.04 3.90 18.29
C GLU A 114 2.30 3.04 18.56
N VAL A 115 3.34 3.13 17.73
CA VAL A 115 4.55 2.30 17.83
C VAL A 115 5.58 2.86 18.82
N ILE A 116 5.67 4.18 19.02
CA ILE A 116 6.58 4.82 19.98
C ILE A 116 6.52 4.19 21.39
N PRO A 117 5.36 4.02 22.05
CA PRO A 117 5.30 3.41 23.39
C PRO A 117 5.66 1.92 23.38
N LEU A 118 5.52 1.23 22.25
CA LEU A 118 5.92 -0.18 22.10
C LEU A 118 7.44 -0.28 22.00
N ILE A 119 8.06 0.54 21.15
CA ILE A 119 9.52 0.59 21.01
C ILE A 119 10.16 1.09 22.30
N LYS A 120 9.51 2.02 23.03
CA LYS A 120 9.99 2.53 24.32
C LYS A 120 10.20 1.44 25.39
N LYS A 121 9.53 0.29 25.26
CA LYS A 121 9.74 -0.87 26.15
C LYS A 121 11.02 -1.63 25.85
N GLU A 122 11.45 -1.66 24.59
CA GLU A 122 12.67 -2.34 24.14
C GLU A 122 13.88 -1.40 24.15
N ILE A 123 13.70 -0.14 23.78
CA ILE A 123 14.75 0.88 23.67
C ILE A 123 14.31 2.15 24.40
N PRO A 124 15.15 2.74 25.27
CA PRO A 124 14.83 4.01 25.91
C PRO A 124 14.75 5.13 24.86
N LEU A 125 13.54 5.62 24.64
CA LEU A 125 13.19 6.73 23.75
C LEU A 125 12.49 7.84 24.56
N GLU A 126 12.85 9.08 24.26
CA GLU A 126 12.21 10.29 24.79
C GLU A 126 11.61 11.14 23.68
#